data_AF-A0A850V0Y3-F1
#
_entry.id   AF-A0A850V0Y3-F1
#
_cell.length_a   1.000
_cell.length_b   1.000
_cell.length_c   1.000
_cell.angle_alpha   90.00
_cell.angle_beta   90.00
_cell.angle_gamma   90.00
#
_symmetry.space_group_name_H-M   'P 1'
#
loop_
_entity.id
_entity.type
_entity.pdbx_description
1 polymer ?
#
loop_
_entity_poly.entity_id
_entity_poly.type
_entity_poly.pdbx_seq_one_letter_code
_entity_poly.pdbx_strand_id
1 'polypeptide(L)'
;RQSPNPTMISLFEPEFLNVIIGVACGVCLGWGIRGRLRRKPGAGIVPEPPNSLGGEADIMGESGELKLVLIVRNDLKMGKGKVAAQCSHAAVSAYKQVHKRNPELLKQWEYCGQPKVVLKAPDEETLVQLLAEAKRLGLTVSLIQDAGRTQIAPGSRTVLGIGPGPADVIDKVSGHLKLF
;
A
#
# COMPACT_ATOMS: atom_id res chain seq x y z
N ARG A 1 48.26 -8.81 -40.54
CA ARG A 1 47.44 -7.96 -41.45
C ARG A 1 46.69 -8.93 -42.35
N GLN A 2 45.36 -9.02 -42.42
CA GLN A 2 44.22 -8.28 -41.88
C GLN A 2 43.06 -9.29 -41.84
N SER A 3 42.26 -9.28 -40.79
CA SER A 3 40.92 -9.89 -40.78
C SER A 3 39.93 -8.97 -41.50
N PRO A 4 38.92 -9.49 -42.21
CA PRO A 4 37.71 -8.73 -42.50
C PRO A 4 36.66 -8.97 -41.42
N ASN A 5 36.00 -7.88 -41.01
CA ASN A 5 34.86 -7.86 -40.09
C ASN A 5 33.64 -8.61 -40.64
N PRO A 6 32.78 -9.19 -39.78
CA PRO A 6 31.48 -9.71 -40.20
C PRO A 6 30.51 -8.55 -40.46
N THR A 7 30.03 -8.49 -41.69
CA THR A 7 28.95 -7.64 -42.16
C THR A 7 27.62 -8.02 -41.48
N MET A 8 26.83 -7.00 -41.16
CA MET A 8 25.45 -7.02 -40.65
C MET A 8 24.66 -8.32 -40.88
N ILE A 9 24.23 -8.96 -39.78
CA ILE A 9 23.20 -9.99 -39.81
C ILE A 9 21.84 -9.30 -39.95
N SER A 10 21.24 -9.55 -41.12
CA SER A 10 19.88 -9.24 -41.53
C SER A 10 18.83 -9.59 -40.46
N LEU A 11 17.91 -8.65 -40.21
CA LEU A 11 16.83 -8.72 -39.22
C LEU A 11 15.53 -9.35 -39.75
N PHE A 12 15.55 -10.20 -40.77
CA PHE A 12 14.32 -10.77 -41.33
C PHE A 12 14.48 -12.24 -41.70
N GLU A 13 14.39 -13.10 -40.69
CA GLU A 13 14.10 -14.53 -40.87
C GLU A 13 12.57 -14.72 -40.91
N PRO A 14 12.01 -15.38 -41.95
CA PRO A 14 10.56 -15.51 -42.18
C PRO A 14 9.83 -16.32 -41.10
N GLU A 15 10.54 -17.14 -40.33
CA GLU A 15 9.99 -17.97 -39.26
C GLU A 15 9.47 -17.13 -38.07
N PHE A 16 10.14 -16.01 -37.73
CA PHE A 16 9.75 -15.18 -36.59
C PHE A 16 8.53 -14.29 -36.88
N LEU A 17 8.33 -13.91 -38.14
CA LEU A 17 7.23 -13.05 -38.56
C LEU A 17 5.87 -13.78 -38.43
N ASN A 18 5.84 -15.07 -38.72
CA ASN A 18 4.63 -15.89 -38.58
C ASN A 18 4.21 -16.08 -37.11
N VAL A 19 5.18 -16.16 -36.19
CA VAL A 19 4.91 -16.24 -34.74
C VAL A 19 4.30 -14.94 -34.22
N ILE A 20 4.82 -13.79 -34.64
CA ILE A 20 4.32 -12.47 -34.22
C ILE A 20 2.91 -12.22 -34.74
N ILE A 21 2.63 -12.57 -36.01
CA ILE A 21 1.28 -12.46 -36.60
C ILE A 21 0.29 -13.39 -35.90
N GLY A 22 0.70 -14.63 -35.58
CA GLY A 22 -0.14 -15.59 -34.87
C GLY A 22 -0.53 -15.12 -33.46
N VAL A 23 0.41 -14.56 -32.70
CA VAL A 23 0.15 -14.01 -31.35
C VAL A 23 -0.76 -12.77 -31.41
N ALA A 24 -0.55 -11.87 -32.38
CA ALA A 24 -1.37 -10.67 -32.54
C ALA A 24 -2.84 -11.00 -32.90
N CYS A 25 -3.07 -11.94 -33.82
CA CYS A 25 -4.42 -12.37 -34.19
C CYS A 25 -5.14 -13.11 -33.06
N GLY A 26 -4.42 -13.93 -32.27
CA GLY A 26 -4.98 -14.65 -31.13
C GLY A 26 -5.46 -13.74 -29.99
N VAL A 27 -4.74 -12.66 -29.70
CA VAL A 27 -5.11 -11.68 -28.67
C VAL A 27 -6.33 -10.85 -29.09
N CYS A 28 -6.39 -10.41 -30.35
CA CYS A 28 -7.53 -9.64 -30.89
C CYS A 28 -8.84 -10.43 -30.91
N LEU A 29 -8.80 -11.72 -31.30
CA LEU A 29 -9.98 -12.59 -31.28
C LEU A 29 -10.38 -12.96 -29.84
N GLY A 30 -9.42 -13.16 -28.95
CA GLY A 30 -9.67 -13.49 -27.54
C GLY A 30 -10.36 -12.37 -26.75
N TRP A 31 -10.05 -11.10 -27.04
CA TRP A 31 -10.71 -9.95 -26.40
C TRP A 31 -12.06 -9.61 -27.05
N GLY A 32 -12.21 -9.81 -28.36
CA GLY A 32 -13.47 -9.56 -29.08
C GLY A 32 -14.60 -10.54 -28.72
N ILE A 33 -14.28 -11.81 -28.43
CA ILE A 33 -15.28 -12.83 -28.05
C ILE A 33 -15.73 -12.64 -26.59
N ARG A 34 -14.84 -12.19 -25.69
CA ARG A 34 -15.16 -11.94 -24.27
C ARG A 34 -16.08 -10.72 -24.08
N GLY A 35 -16.03 -9.75 -24.99
CA GLY A 35 -16.91 -8.58 -25.01
C GLY A 35 -18.35 -8.85 -25.46
N ARG A 36 -18.62 -9.95 -26.20
CA ARG A 36 -19.96 -10.26 -26.73
C ARG A 36 -20.80 -11.21 -25.88
N LEU A 37 -20.22 -11.89 -24.88
CA LEU A 37 -20.95 -12.84 -24.02
C LEU A 37 -21.44 -12.25 -22.69
N ARG A 38 -21.12 -10.99 -22.36
CA ARG A 38 -21.67 -10.33 -21.17
C ARG A 38 -22.95 -9.57 -21.51
N ARG A 39 -23.97 -10.31 -21.96
CA ARG A 39 -25.36 -9.81 -22.02
C ARG A 39 -25.83 -9.48 -20.60
N LYS A 40 -26.18 -8.21 -20.34
CA LYS A 40 -27.03 -7.84 -19.20
C LYS A 40 -28.47 -8.28 -19.52
N PRO A 41 -29.18 -8.99 -18.62
CA PRO A 41 -30.60 -9.25 -18.82
C PRO A 41 -31.44 -8.03 -18.42
N GLY A 42 -32.42 -7.73 -19.27
CA GLY A 42 -33.79 -7.35 -18.88
C GLY A 42 -34.02 -5.98 -18.26
N ALA A 43 -34.53 -5.05 -19.07
CA ALA A 43 -35.33 -3.92 -18.59
C ALA A 43 -36.67 -4.44 -18.04
N GLY A 44 -36.93 -4.17 -16.76
CA GLY A 44 -38.24 -4.29 -16.12
C GLY A 44 -38.58 -2.93 -15.51
N ILE A 45 -39.75 -2.41 -15.85
CA ILE A 45 -40.28 -1.14 -15.34
C ILE A 45 -40.61 -1.30 -13.85
N VAL A 46 -40.02 -0.46 -13.00
CA VAL A 46 -40.36 -0.32 -11.58
C VAL A 46 -40.88 1.12 -11.39
N PRO A 47 -41.98 1.35 -10.65
CA PRO A 47 -42.52 2.69 -10.46
C PRO A 47 -41.56 3.56 -9.64
N GLU A 48 -41.38 4.81 -10.07
CA GLU A 48 -40.61 5.84 -9.37
C GLU A 48 -41.19 6.16 -7.98
N PRO A 49 -40.38 6.17 -6.90
CA PRO A 49 -40.75 6.82 -5.66
C PRO A 49 -40.50 8.34 -5.76
N PRO A 50 -41.26 9.16 -5.02
CA PRO A 50 -41.28 10.60 -5.19
C PRO A 50 -39.93 11.23 -4.77
N ASN A 51 -39.41 12.03 -5.70
CA ASN A 51 -38.49 13.14 -5.52
C ASN A 51 -38.19 13.48 -4.05
N SER A 52 -37.11 12.91 -3.52
CA SER A 52 -36.48 13.37 -2.27
C SER A 52 -35.06 13.82 -2.61
N LEU A 53 -35.00 15.06 -3.09
CA LEU A 53 -33.84 15.92 -2.96
C LEU A 53 -33.53 16.06 -1.47
N GLY A 54 -32.61 15.23 -0.98
CA GLY A 54 -32.13 15.32 0.40
C GLY A 54 -31.33 14.09 0.79
N GLY A 55 -29.99 14.23 0.83
CA GLY A 55 -29.16 13.34 1.62
C GLY A 55 -28.20 12.39 0.88
N GLU A 56 -27.60 12.77 -0.24
CA GLU A 56 -26.33 12.13 -0.67
C GLU A 56 -25.09 12.85 -0.11
N ALA A 57 -25.25 14.05 0.44
CA ALA A 57 -24.18 14.78 1.12
C ALA A 57 -24.03 14.43 2.62
N ASP A 58 -24.99 13.72 3.21
CA ASP A 58 -25.02 13.43 4.65
C ASP A 58 -24.60 11.99 5.02
N ILE A 59 -24.31 11.12 4.03
CA ILE A 59 -23.57 9.86 4.25
C ILE A 59 -22.06 10.12 4.09
N MET A 60 -21.60 11.22 4.68
CA MET A 60 -20.17 11.53 4.90
C MET A 60 -19.94 11.96 6.36
N GLY A 61 -20.85 11.57 7.25
CA GLY A 61 -20.76 11.85 8.67
C GLY A 61 -19.42 11.40 9.25
N GLU A 62 -18.63 12.36 9.73
CA GLU A 62 -17.43 12.16 10.54
C GLU A 62 -16.31 11.30 9.91
N SER A 63 -16.01 11.47 8.62
CA SER A 63 -14.76 10.93 8.06
C SER A 63 -13.58 11.75 8.57
N GLY A 64 -13.17 11.55 9.83
CA GLY A 64 -11.96 12.13 10.38
C GLY A 64 -10.74 11.77 9.50
N GLU A 65 -9.73 12.63 9.47
CA GLU A 65 -8.49 12.39 8.73
C GLU A 65 -7.94 11.00 9.07
N LEU A 66 -7.60 10.18 8.08
CA LEU A 66 -6.98 8.87 8.29
C LEU A 66 -5.48 8.96 8.03
N LYS A 67 -4.66 8.32 8.86
CA LYS A 67 -3.21 8.27 8.65
C LYS A 67 -2.56 6.97 9.10
N LEU A 68 -1.34 6.75 8.63
CA LEU A 68 -0.41 5.76 9.14
C LEU A 68 0.80 6.49 9.75
N VAL A 69 1.14 6.18 10.99
CA VAL A 69 2.34 6.74 11.63
C VAL A 69 3.42 5.66 11.72
N LEU A 70 4.66 6.04 11.39
CA LEU A 70 5.84 5.18 11.40
C LEU A 70 6.85 5.75 12.41
N ILE A 71 6.98 5.11 13.57
CA ILE A 71 7.82 5.57 14.67
C ILE A 71 9.15 4.83 14.61
N VAL A 72 10.22 5.59 14.36
CA VAL A 72 11.59 5.08 14.20
C VAL A 72 12.36 5.24 15.50
N ARG A 73 13.06 4.20 15.93
CA ARG A 73 14.03 4.31 17.04
C ARG A 73 15.25 5.14 16.65
N ASN A 74 15.50 6.20 17.40
CA ASN A 74 16.56 7.15 17.14
C ASN A 74 17.88 6.84 17.86
N ASP A 75 17.87 6.02 18.91
CA ASP A 75 19.07 5.50 19.59
C ASP A 75 19.90 4.59 18.68
N LEU A 76 19.24 3.87 17.77
CA LEU A 76 19.86 2.93 16.83
C LEU A 76 20.74 3.59 15.73
N LYS A 77 20.72 4.92 15.60
CA LYS A 77 21.48 5.70 14.61
C LYS A 77 21.47 5.12 13.19
N MET A 78 20.31 4.61 12.77
CA MET A 78 20.14 4.03 11.43
C MET A 78 20.42 5.05 10.33
N GLY A 79 21.20 4.67 9.33
CA GLY A 79 21.37 5.47 8.12
C GLY A 79 20.07 5.63 7.33
N LYS A 80 19.94 6.71 6.57
CA LYS A 80 18.71 7.11 5.83
C LYS A 80 18.11 5.97 5.01
N GLY A 81 18.93 5.22 4.26
CA GLY A 81 18.49 4.10 3.44
C GLY A 81 17.90 2.95 4.27
N LYS A 82 18.49 2.65 5.43
CA LYS A 82 17.96 1.63 6.34
C LYS A 82 16.63 2.08 6.96
N VAL A 83 16.54 3.34 7.39
CA VAL A 83 15.28 3.90 7.91
C VAL A 83 14.16 3.79 6.87
N ALA A 84 14.42 4.17 5.62
CA ALA A 84 13.46 4.07 4.53
C ALA A 84 12.99 2.62 4.31
N ALA A 85 13.92 1.65 4.30
CA ALA A 85 13.59 0.23 4.16
C ALA A 85 12.73 -0.28 5.32
N GLN A 86 13.09 0.03 6.57
CA GLN A 86 12.36 -0.41 7.77
C GLN A 86 10.97 0.23 7.85
N CYS A 87 10.84 1.52 7.51
CA CYS A 87 9.54 2.20 7.36
C CYS A 87 8.68 1.55 6.28
N SER A 88 9.28 1.17 5.15
CA SER A 88 8.58 0.47 4.07
C SER A 88 8.06 -0.90 4.52
N HIS A 89 8.87 -1.67 5.27
CA HIS A 89 8.43 -2.93 5.85
C HIS A 89 7.24 -2.75 6.82
N ALA A 90 7.31 -1.75 7.71
CA ALA A 90 6.23 -1.43 8.63
C ALA A 90 4.94 -1.06 7.87
N ALA A 91 5.04 -0.22 6.86
CA ALA A 91 3.90 0.22 6.06
C ALA A 91 3.24 -0.94 5.29
N VAL A 92 4.01 -1.79 4.62
CA VAL A 92 3.48 -2.95 3.88
C VAL A 92 2.84 -3.96 4.84
N SER A 93 3.44 -4.18 6.02
CA SER A 93 2.89 -5.06 7.03
C SER A 93 1.58 -4.52 7.62
N ALA A 94 1.51 -3.22 7.91
CA ALA A 94 0.27 -2.55 8.32
C ALA A 94 -0.82 -2.66 7.24
N TYR A 95 -0.49 -2.36 5.98
CA TYR A 95 -1.39 -2.50 4.83
C TYR A 95 -2.02 -3.89 4.76
N LYS A 96 -1.20 -4.94 4.79
CA LYS A 96 -1.67 -6.34 4.72
C LYS A 96 -2.58 -6.71 5.88
N GLN A 97 -2.28 -6.20 7.08
CA GLN A 97 -3.12 -6.45 8.26
C GLN A 97 -4.49 -5.76 8.14
N VAL A 98 -4.52 -4.48 7.76
CA VAL A 98 -5.79 -3.75 7.59
C VAL A 98 -6.59 -4.29 6.42
N HIS A 99 -5.95 -4.61 5.29
CA HIS A 99 -6.62 -5.24 4.14
C HIS A 99 -7.41 -6.50 4.54
N LYS A 100 -6.86 -7.32 5.44
CA LYS A 100 -7.52 -8.53 5.93
C LYS A 100 -8.61 -8.25 6.96
N ARG A 101 -8.43 -7.24 7.82
CA ARG A 101 -9.31 -7.01 9.00
C ARG A 101 -10.43 -6.00 8.72
N ASN A 102 -10.15 -4.96 7.96
CA ASN A 102 -11.05 -3.86 7.67
C ASN A 102 -10.73 -3.23 6.29
N PRO A 103 -11.15 -3.88 5.19
CA PRO A 103 -10.87 -3.41 3.84
C PRO A 103 -11.53 -2.06 3.52
N GLU A 104 -12.65 -1.70 4.18
CA GLU A 104 -13.30 -0.40 3.97
C GLU A 104 -12.47 0.75 4.56
N LEU A 105 -11.95 0.59 5.79
CA LEU A 105 -11.02 1.55 6.38
C LEU A 105 -9.77 1.75 5.51
N LEU A 106 -9.26 0.66 4.94
CA LEU A 106 -8.11 0.73 4.03
C LEU A 106 -8.46 1.56 2.79
N LYS A 107 -9.61 1.30 2.17
CA LYS A 107 -10.10 2.01 0.99
C LYS A 107 -10.27 3.51 1.28
N GLN A 108 -10.82 3.86 2.44
CA GLN A 108 -10.94 5.25 2.88
C GLN A 108 -9.56 5.92 3.02
N TRP A 109 -8.61 5.25 3.66
CA TRP A 109 -7.25 5.78 3.79
C TRP A 109 -6.56 5.94 2.41
N GLU A 110 -6.77 5.01 1.49
CA GLU A 110 -6.31 5.11 0.11
C GLU A 110 -6.94 6.31 -0.61
N TYR A 111 -8.25 6.55 -0.45
CA TYR A 111 -8.93 7.73 -0.99
C TYR A 111 -8.38 9.05 -0.43
N CYS A 112 -7.92 9.06 0.82
CA CYS A 112 -7.23 10.21 1.44
C CYS A 112 -5.79 10.40 0.92
N GLY A 113 -5.34 9.64 -0.09
CA GLY A 113 -3.97 9.71 -0.59
C GLY A 113 -2.96 8.95 0.28
N GLN A 114 -3.45 8.01 1.11
CA GLN A 114 -2.65 7.10 1.92
C GLN A 114 -1.52 7.78 2.73
N PRO A 115 -1.83 8.85 3.51
CA PRO A 115 -0.82 9.65 4.18
C PRO A 115 -0.04 8.85 5.23
N LYS A 116 1.28 9.12 5.28
CA LYS A 116 2.24 8.46 6.18
C LYS A 116 3.09 9.52 6.85
N VAL A 117 3.17 9.49 8.18
CA VAL A 117 3.99 10.41 8.96
C VAL A 117 5.10 9.64 9.66
N VAL A 118 6.34 10.10 9.55
CA VAL A 118 7.50 9.46 10.20
C VAL A 118 7.90 10.24 11.43
N LEU A 119 7.86 9.59 12.59
CA LEU A 119 8.17 10.14 13.90
C LEU A 119 9.39 9.44 14.50
N LYS A 120 9.98 10.02 15.55
CA LYS A 120 11.07 9.40 16.31
C LYS A 120 10.70 9.08 17.74
N ALA A 121 11.05 7.86 18.16
CA ALA A 121 11.11 7.45 19.56
C ALA A 121 12.58 7.48 20.03
N PRO A 122 12.84 7.85 21.30
CA PRO A 122 14.20 7.88 21.83
C PRO A 122 14.83 6.48 21.93
N ASP A 123 14.04 5.45 22.27
CA ASP A 123 14.54 4.11 22.62
C ASP A 123 13.49 3.00 22.39
N GLU A 124 13.87 1.75 22.71
CA GLU A 124 12.98 0.58 22.61
C GLU A 124 11.84 0.59 23.60
N GLU A 125 12.08 1.06 24.82
CA GLU A 125 11.08 1.06 25.88
C GLU A 125 9.89 1.93 25.49
N THR A 126 10.16 3.14 25.00
CA THR A 126 9.15 4.04 24.46
C THR A 126 8.38 3.38 23.31
N LEU A 127 9.08 2.69 22.41
CA LEU A 127 8.46 1.98 21.28
C LEU A 127 7.47 0.89 21.76
N VAL A 128 7.81 0.16 22.81
CA VAL A 128 6.97 -0.88 23.41
C VAL A 128 5.75 -0.30 24.13
N GLN A 129 5.93 0.81 24.86
CA GLN A 129 4.83 1.53 25.51
C GLN A 129 3.80 2.03 24.48
N LEU A 130 4.27 2.67 23.39
CA LEU A 130 3.42 3.13 22.29
C LEU A 130 2.68 1.97 21.61
N LEU A 131 3.33 0.82 21.43
CA LEU A 131 2.70 -0.38 20.89
C LEU A 131 1.58 -0.90 21.79
N ALA A 132 1.80 -0.95 23.11
CA ALA A 132 0.80 -1.41 24.07
C ALA A 132 -0.42 -0.48 24.07
N GLU A 133 -0.18 0.83 24.08
CA GLU A 133 -1.22 1.85 24.07
C GLU A 133 -2.04 1.83 22.76
N ALA A 134 -1.38 1.73 21.61
CA ALA A 134 -2.06 1.61 20.33
C ALA A 134 -2.96 0.35 20.26
N LYS A 135 -2.47 -0.79 20.76
CA LYS A 135 -3.28 -2.01 20.85
C LYS A 135 -4.50 -1.84 21.77
N ARG A 136 -4.33 -1.15 22.90
CA ARG A 136 -5.42 -0.86 23.85
C ARG A 136 -6.52 -0.02 23.22
N LEU A 137 -6.17 0.91 22.32
CA LEU A 137 -7.11 1.71 21.54
C LEU A 137 -7.67 0.99 20.30
N GLY A 138 -7.34 -0.29 20.09
CA GLY A 138 -7.84 -1.07 18.96
C GLY A 138 -7.18 -0.72 17.61
N LEU A 139 -6.07 0.02 17.61
CA LEU A 139 -5.36 0.38 16.39
C LEU A 139 -4.57 -0.82 15.84
N THR A 140 -4.46 -0.89 14.51
CA THR A 140 -3.54 -1.85 13.88
C THR A 140 -2.11 -1.42 14.16
N VAL A 141 -1.27 -2.39 14.56
CA VAL A 141 0.15 -2.16 14.83
C VAL A 141 1.03 -3.10 14.00
N SER A 142 2.18 -2.60 13.57
CA SER A 142 3.21 -3.39 12.89
C SER A 142 4.57 -3.10 13.50
N LEU A 143 5.15 -4.07 14.19
CA LEU A 143 6.46 -3.94 14.80
C LEU A 143 7.50 -4.65 13.94
N ILE A 144 8.50 -3.91 13.47
CA ILE A 144 9.57 -4.44 12.65
C ILE A 144 10.81 -4.71 13.51
N GLN A 145 11.46 -5.82 13.21
CA GLN A 145 12.73 -6.22 13.80
C GLN A 145 13.79 -6.34 12.71
N ASP A 146 15.01 -5.93 13.03
CA ASP A 146 16.13 -6.14 12.12
C ASP A 146 16.54 -7.61 12.11
N ALA A 147 16.66 -8.19 10.92
CA ALA A 147 17.04 -9.58 10.72
C ALA A 147 18.55 -9.85 10.95
N GLY A 148 19.30 -8.86 11.46
CA GLY A 148 20.73 -9.00 11.75
C GLY A 148 21.63 -8.96 10.52
N ARG A 149 21.16 -8.43 9.38
CA ARG A 149 21.98 -8.25 8.17
C ARG A 149 22.76 -6.93 8.15
N THR A 150 22.80 -6.22 9.28
CA THR A 150 23.41 -4.89 9.40
C THR A 150 24.11 -4.74 10.76
N GLN A 151 24.69 -3.57 11.01
CA GLN A 151 25.44 -3.20 12.21
C GLN A 151 24.61 -3.12 13.53
N ILE A 152 23.31 -3.42 13.49
CA ILE A 152 22.45 -3.43 14.68
C ILE A 152 22.31 -4.86 15.20
N ALA A 153 22.25 -5.02 16.52
CA ALA A 153 22.06 -6.32 17.16
C ALA A 153 20.86 -7.06 16.53
N PRO A 154 21.02 -8.32 16.08
CA PRO A 154 19.94 -9.10 15.51
C PRO A 154 18.72 -9.14 16.44
N GLY A 155 17.52 -9.03 15.87
CA GLY A 155 16.26 -9.05 16.63
C GLY A 155 15.87 -7.71 17.27
N SER A 156 16.71 -6.68 17.17
CA SER A 156 16.38 -5.33 17.64
C SER A 156 15.11 -4.82 16.96
N ARG A 157 14.15 -4.36 17.76
CA ARG A 157 12.95 -3.67 17.28
C ARG A 157 13.37 -2.33 16.71
N THR A 158 12.99 -2.01 15.48
CA THR A 158 13.50 -0.83 14.74
C THR A 158 12.42 0.23 14.51
N VAL A 159 11.27 -0.19 14.00
CA VAL A 159 10.16 0.70 13.60
C VAL A 159 8.84 0.12 14.05
N LEU A 160 7.97 0.98 14.60
CA LEU A 160 6.57 0.68 14.89
C LEU A 160 5.66 1.44 13.91
N GLY A 161 4.86 0.73 13.14
CA GLY A 161 3.73 1.28 12.40
C GLY A 161 2.46 1.27 13.25
N ILE A 162 1.71 2.37 13.28
CA ILE A 162 0.40 2.50 13.91
C ILE A 162 -0.61 3.01 12.88
N GLY A 163 -1.69 2.25 12.68
CA GLY A 163 -2.69 2.48 11.65
C GLY A 163 -2.49 1.61 10.40
N PRO A 164 -3.06 1.97 9.24
CA PRO A 164 -3.95 3.10 9.02
C PRO A 164 -5.15 3.17 9.97
N GLY A 165 -5.55 4.38 10.37
CA GLY A 165 -6.69 4.60 11.27
C GLY A 165 -6.99 6.09 11.49
N PRO A 166 -8.03 6.42 12.29
CA PRO A 166 -8.41 7.79 12.60
C PRO A 166 -7.25 8.57 13.22
N ALA A 167 -6.95 9.74 12.66
CA ALA A 167 -5.81 10.56 13.02
C ALA A 167 -5.88 11.03 14.47
N ASP A 168 -7.07 11.42 14.94
CA ASP A 168 -7.34 11.83 16.33
C ASP A 168 -7.04 10.70 17.33
N VAL A 169 -7.39 9.46 16.99
CA VAL A 169 -7.09 8.28 17.82
C VAL A 169 -5.59 7.95 17.78
N ILE A 170 -4.95 8.07 16.62
CA ILE A 170 -3.50 7.88 16.47
C ILE A 170 -2.70 8.95 17.23
N ASP A 171 -3.20 10.19 17.28
CA ASP A 171 -2.53 11.30 17.96
C ASP A 171 -2.60 11.20 19.49
N LYS A 172 -3.62 10.54 20.04
CA LYS A 172 -3.63 10.17 21.47
C LYS A 172 -2.41 9.32 21.85
N VAL A 173 -1.90 8.52 20.92
CA VAL A 173 -0.71 7.68 21.14
C VAL A 173 0.58 8.43 20.80
N SER A 174 0.61 9.13 19.67
CA SER A 174 1.87 9.54 19.02
C SER A 174 2.03 11.04 18.79
N GLY A 175 1.01 11.86 19.08
CA GLY A 175 1.01 13.29 18.77
C GLY A 175 2.06 14.11 19.52
N HIS A 176 2.59 13.59 20.62
CA HIS A 176 3.66 14.21 21.40
C HIS A 176 5.07 13.92 20.84
N LEU A 177 5.21 12.99 19.89
CA LEU A 177 6.49 12.63 19.30
C LEU A 177 6.91 13.65 18.24
N LYS A 178 8.23 13.82 18.10
CA LYS A 178 8.81 14.71 17.09
C LYS A 178 8.88 14.00 15.74
N LEU A 179 8.80 14.77 14.65
CA LEU A 179 9.14 14.30 13.31
C LEU A 179 10.57 13.74 13.28
N PHE A 180 10.78 12.66 12.52
CA PHE A 180 12.08 11.97 12.43
C PHE A 180 13.18 12.90 11.90
#